data_AF-A0A645GND3-F1
#
_entry.id   AF-A0A645GND3-F1
#
_cell.length_a   1.000
_cell.length_b   1.000
_cell.length_c   1.000
_cell.angle_alpha   90.00
_cell.angle_beta   90.00
_cell.angle_gamma   90.00
#
_symmetry.space_group_name_H-M   'P 1'
#
loop_
_entity.id
_entity.type
_entity.pdbx_description
1 polymer ?
#
loop_
_entity_poly.entity_id
_entity_poly.type
_entity_poly.pdbx_seq_one_letter_code
_entity_poly.pdbx_strand_id
1 'polypeptide(L)' 'MQAIGRAHRIGQQKQVMAYRFITQDSIEEKMMQLQAEKRKLAESFITDNNPLDSLTDSEWEMLLT' A
#
# COMPACT_ATOMS: atom_id res chain seq x y z
N MET A 1 -3.34 -4.85 -3.93
CA MET A 1 -4.67 -5.28 -3.43
C MET A 1 -5.20 -6.40 -4.32
N GLN A 2 -4.79 -7.64 -4.07
CA GLN A 2 -4.92 -8.73 -5.05
C GLN A 2 -6.37 -9.28 -5.16
N ALA A 3 -7.08 -9.41 -4.03
CA ALA A 3 -8.42 -9.99 -4.01
C ALA A 3 -9.46 -9.14 -4.76
N ILE A 4 -9.39 -7.81 -4.62
CA ILE A 4 -10.27 -6.88 -5.35
C ILE A 4 -9.95 -6.89 -6.85
N GLY A 5 -8.67 -7.01 -7.22
CA GLY A 5 -8.27 -7.21 -8.62
C GLY A 5 -8.84 -8.50 -9.24
N ARG A 6 -9.01 -9.58 -8.44
CA ARG A 6 -9.71 -10.79 -8.90
C ARG A 6 -11.20 -10.56 -9.18
N ALA A 7 -11.84 -9.67 -8.41
CA ALA A 7 -13.26 -9.35 -8.58
C ALA A 7 -13.53 -8.42 -9.78
N HIS A 8 -12.65 -7.45 -10.05
CA HIS A 8 -12.74 -6.49 -11.17
C HIS A 8 -12.29 -7.04 -12.54
N ARG A 9 -12.10 -8.35 -12.68
CA ARG A 9 -11.46 -8.96 -13.86
C ARG A 9 -12.18 -8.61 -15.18
N ILE A 10 -11.40 -8.57 -16.27
CA ILE A 10 -11.88 -8.29 -17.64
C ILE A 10 -13.11 -9.15 -17.97
N GLY A 11 -14.13 -8.51 -18.54
CA GLY A 11 -15.42 -9.15 -18.85
C GLY A 11 -16.48 -9.01 -17.75
N GLN A 12 -16.13 -8.39 -16.61
CA GLN A 12 -17.12 -8.04 -15.60
C GLN A 12 -18.04 -6.90 -16.10
N GLN A 13 -19.34 -7.14 -16.09
CA GLN A 13 -20.37 -6.18 -16.53
C GLN A 13 -21.03 -5.43 -15.36
N LYS A 14 -20.93 -5.97 -14.15
CA LYS A 14 -21.52 -5.36 -12.95
C LYS A 14 -20.47 -4.58 -12.17
N GLN A 15 -20.87 -3.44 -11.61
CA GLN A 15 -20.00 -2.64 -10.77
C GLN A 15 -19.60 -3.43 -9.51
N VAL A 16 -18.29 -3.51 -9.26
CA VAL A 16 -17.74 -4.12 -8.05
C VAL A 16 -17.53 -3.02 -7.01
N MET A 17 -18.13 -3.20 -5.83
CA MET A 17 -17.96 -2.31 -4.69
C MET A 17 -17.22 -3.08 -3.60
N ALA A 18 -16.15 -2.48 -3.07
CA ALA A 18 -15.36 -3.07 -2.00
C ALA A 18 -15.37 -2.14 -0.79
N TYR A 19 -15.89 -2.65 0.32
CA TYR A 19 -15.89 -1.96 1.60
C TYR A 19 -14.82 -2.57 2.49
N ARG A 20 -14.04 -1.71 3.14
CA ARG A 20 -13.07 -2.10 4.15
C ARG A 20 -13.47 -1.43 5.45
N PHE A 21 -13.83 -2.25 6.42
CA PHE A 21 -14.03 -1.77 7.79
C PHE A 21 -12.66 -1.64 8.46
N ILE A 22 -12.47 -0.54 9.16
CA ILE A 22 -11.23 -0.22 9.87
C ILE A 22 -11.67 0.30 11.23
N THR A 23 -11.10 -0.28 12.28
CA THR A 23 -11.34 0.17 13.65
C THR A 23 -10.43 1.35 13.95
N GLN A 24 -11.00 2.46 14.43
CA GLN A 24 -10.26 3.64 14.85
C GLN A 24 -9.33 3.32 16.02
N ASP A 25 -8.19 4.01 16.09
CA ASP A 25 -7.19 3.86 17.16
C ASP A 25 -6.71 2.42 17.35
N SER A 26 -6.72 1.64 16.28
CA SER A 26 -6.33 0.23 16.30
C SER A 26 -5.11 -0.03 15.42
N ILE A 27 -4.55 -1.22 15.59
CA ILE A 27 -3.46 -1.71 14.74
C ILE A 27 -3.84 -1.75 13.25
N GLU A 28 -5.13 -1.84 12.92
CA GLU A 28 -5.60 -1.89 11.53
C GLU A 28 -5.31 -0.59 10.79
N GLU A 29 -5.41 0.55 11.48
CA GLU A 29 -5.10 1.88 10.94
C GLU A 29 -3.59 2.05 10.69
N LYS A 30 -2.76 1.74 11.70
CA LYS A 30 -1.28 1.78 11.55
C LYS A 30 -0.83 0.85 10.41
N MET A 31 -1.40 -0.35 10.33
CA MET A 31 -1.07 -1.30 9.26
C MET A 31 -1.46 -0.78 7.87
N MET A 32 -2.57 -0.05 7.74
CA MET A 32 -2.97 0.54 6.47
C MET A 32 -2.04 1.67 6.02
N GLN A 33 -1.60 2.52 6.95
CA GLN A 33 -0.60 3.56 6.68
C GLN A 33 0.72 2.93 6.22
N LEU A 34 1.22 1.93 6.96
CA LEU A 34 2.44 1.21 6.60
C LEU A 34 2.34 0.54 5.21
N GLN A 35 1.19 -0.05 4.89
CA GLN A 35 0.96 -0.63 3.55
C GLN A 35 0.96 0.43 2.44
N ALA A 36 0.56 1.67 2.73
CA ALA A 36 0.61 2.77 1.77
C ALA A 36 2.05 3.26 1.54
N GLU A 37 2.82 3.42 2.61
CA GLU A 37 4.24 3.79 2.55
C GLU A 37 5.06 2.74 1.80
N LYS A 38 4.83 1.45 2.09
CA LYS A 38 5.47 0.35 1.34
C LYS A 38 5.17 0.39 -0.15
N ARG A 39 3.96 0.80 -0.56
CA ARG A 39 3.62 0.96 -1.98
C ARG A 39 4.33 2.15 -2.61
N LYS A 40 4.34 3.30 -1.92
CA LYS A 40 5.04 4.51 -2.38
C LYS A 40 6.53 4.23 -2.58
N LEU A 41 7.14 3.51 -1.64
CA LEU A 41 8.52 3.07 -1.76
C LEU A 41 8.71 2.13 -2.97
N ALA A 42 7.85 1.11 -3.13
CA ALA A 42 7.93 0.23 -4.29
C ALA A 42 7.78 0.98 -5.63
N GLU A 43 6.98 2.06 -5.67
CA GLU A 43 6.84 2.93 -6.86
C GLU A 43 8.10 3.74 -7.14
N SER A 44 8.83 4.21 -6.12
CA SER A 44 10.11 4.90 -6.33
C SER A 44 11.17 3.96 -6.92
N PHE A 45 11.19 2.68 -6.51
CA PHE A 45 12.05 1.65 -7.13
C PHE A 45 11.79 1.41 -8.61
N ILE A 46 10.56 1.62 -9.07
CA ILE A 46 10.19 1.40 -10.48
C ILE A 46 10.54 2.62 -11.35
N THR A 47 10.65 3.79 -10.75
CA THR A 47 10.78 5.07 -11.47
C THR A 47 12.23 5.54 -11.57
N ASP A 48 13.05 5.30 -10.55
CA ASP A 48 14.45 5.78 -10.49
C ASP A 48 15.49 4.66 -10.58
N ASN A 49 16.65 4.98 -11.19
CA ASN A 49 17.78 4.05 -11.28
C ASN A 49 18.51 3.84 -9.94
N ASN A 50 18.37 4.76 -8.96
CA ASN A 50 18.97 4.64 -7.62
C ASN A 50 17.98 5.00 -6.49
N PRO A 51 16.96 4.14 -6.25
CA PRO A 51 15.82 4.43 -5.38
C PRO A 51 16.14 4.49 -3.88
N LEU A 52 17.32 3.99 -3.47
CA LEU A 52 17.76 3.94 -2.08
C LEU A 52 18.31 5.27 -1.56
N ASP A 53 18.75 6.18 -2.43
CA ASP A 53 19.29 7.49 -2.02
C ASP A 53 18.21 8.45 -1.50
N SER A 54 16.94 8.17 -1.81
CA SER A 54 15.80 9.03 -1.45
C SER A 54 15.19 8.73 -0.07
N LEU A 55 15.63 7.66 0.58
CA LEU A 55 15.13 7.23 1.88
C LEU A 55 16.07 7.68 3.00
N THR A 56 15.53 8.44 3.94
CA THR A 56 16.25 8.88 5.14
C THR A 56 16.29 7.77 6.20
N ASP A 57 17.31 7.78 7.07
CA ASP A 57 17.44 6.79 8.15
C ASP A 57 16.21 6.74 9.07
N SER A 58 15.52 7.88 9.25
CA SER A 58 14.28 7.96 10.02
C SER A 58 13.09 7.24 9.35
N GLU A 59 13.03 7.23 8.02
CA GLU A 59 12.01 6.46 7.29
C GLU A 59 12.28 4.95 7.39
N TRP A 60 13.54 4.55 7.45
CA TRP A 60 13.93 3.15 7.71
C TRP A 60 13.54 2.68 9.11
N GLU A 61 13.79 3.49 10.13
CA GLU A 61 13.37 3.17 11.50
C GLU A 61 11.85 3.06 11.63
N MET A 62 11.10 3.92 10.95
CA MET A 62 9.63 3.87 10.92
C MET A 62 9.09 2.59 10.28
N LEU A 63 9.78 2.05 9.26
CA LEU A 63 9.37 0.81 8.59
C LEU A 63 9.68 -0.45 9.42
N LEU A 64 10.66 -0.37 10.32
CA LEU A 64 11.15 -1.48 11.13
C LEU A 64 10.58 -1.51 12.57
N THR A 65 9.83 -0.46 12.98
CA THR A 65 9.32 -0.29 14.37
C THR A 65 7.80 0.01 14.43
#